data_AF-A0A952PQ61-F1
#
_entry.id   AF-A0A952PQ61-F1
#
_cell.length_a   1.000
_cell.length_b   1.000
_cell.length_c   1.000
_cell.angle_alpha   90.00
_cell.angle_beta   90.00
_cell.angle_gamma   90.00
#
_symmetry.space_group_name_H-M   'P 1'
#
loop_
_entity.id
_entity.type
_entity.pdbx_description
1 polymer ?
#
loop_
_entity_poly.entity_id
_entity_poly.type
_entity_poly.pdbx_seq_one_letter_code
_entity_poly.pdbx_strand_id
1 'polypeptide(L)'
;MISIPSQRLPEHAGDLLEDVGYNREQALHRMRYQAPEASCSHYAYTNFGITEAAVAAAKAYGTTWETASEERLYKPLKMNSTSSRYSDFEGRANKALNHVLVNGSWTHKFQRHRMHSRRQECVSSSVK
;
A
#
# COMPACT_ATOMS: atom_id res chain seq x y z
N MET A 1 12.20 10.77 14.64
CA MET A 1 11.03 10.83 13.73
C MET A 1 11.56 11.27 12.37
N ILE A 2 11.59 10.38 11.38
CA ILE A 2 12.08 10.73 10.03
C ILE A 2 10.96 11.52 9.36
N SER A 3 11.12 12.85 9.27
CA SER A 3 10.19 13.69 8.52
C SER A 3 10.60 13.63 7.05
N ILE A 4 9.85 12.89 6.24
CA ILE A 4 9.99 12.93 4.78
C ILE A 4 9.34 14.26 4.36
N PRO A 5 10.10 15.21 3.76
CA PRO A 5 9.51 16.46 3.29
C PRO A 5 8.36 16.18 2.32
N SER A 6 7.30 16.99 2.37
CA SER A 6 6.13 16.84 1.50
C SER A 6 6.57 16.69 0.06
N GLN A 7 6.01 15.70 -0.63
CA GLN A 7 6.22 15.45 -2.06
C GLN A 7 5.45 16.47 -2.93
N ARG A 8 5.09 17.62 -2.34
CA ARG A 8 4.13 18.61 -2.84
C ARG A 8 2.74 18.04 -3.07
N LEU A 9 2.42 16.94 -2.39
CA LEU A 9 1.10 16.35 -2.40
C LEU A 9 0.33 16.86 -1.18
N PRO A 10 -0.96 17.23 -1.34
CA PRO A 10 -1.85 17.47 -0.21
C PRO A 10 -1.90 16.25 0.71
N GLU A 11 -2.23 16.48 1.98
CA GLU A 11 -2.42 15.40 2.94
C GLU A 11 -3.47 14.39 2.42
N HIS A 12 -3.20 13.09 2.57
CA HIS A 12 -4.05 12.01 2.07
C HIS A 12 -4.31 12.01 0.56
N ALA A 13 -3.49 12.71 -0.25
CA ALA A 13 -3.62 12.66 -1.70
C ALA A 13 -3.65 11.21 -2.21
N GLY A 14 -4.67 10.89 -3.02
CA GLY A 14 -4.89 9.58 -3.59
C GLY A 14 -5.76 8.63 -2.75
N ASP A 15 -5.96 8.86 -1.46
CA ASP A 15 -6.75 7.96 -0.60
C ASP A 15 -8.20 7.84 -1.08
N LEU A 16 -8.84 8.98 -1.37
CA LEU A 16 -10.22 9.00 -1.89
C LEU A 16 -10.35 8.29 -3.25
N LEU A 17 -9.32 8.37 -4.10
CA LEU A 17 -9.35 7.74 -5.43
C LEU A 17 -9.50 6.22 -5.32
N GLU A 18 -8.84 5.64 -4.34
CA GLU A 18 -9.01 4.22 -4.05
C GLU A 18 -10.36 3.93 -3.39
N ASP A 19 -10.85 4.80 -2.50
CA ASP A 19 -12.17 4.62 -1.86
C ASP A 19 -13.32 4.58 -2.87
N VAL A 20 -13.19 5.32 -3.98
CA VAL A 20 -14.17 5.30 -5.09
C VAL A 20 -13.90 4.19 -6.11
N GLY A 21 -12.92 3.31 -5.87
CA GLY A 21 -12.70 2.08 -6.62
C GLY A 21 -11.62 2.11 -7.69
N TYR A 22 -10.79 3.16 -7.77
CA TYR A 22 -9.67 3.15 -8.71
C TYR A 22 -8.56 2.18 -8.29
N ASN A 23 -8.04 1.44 -9.27
CA ASN A 23 -6.87 0.59 -9.07
C ASN A 23 -5.58 1.42 -8.86
N ARG A 24 -4.48 0.79 -8.43
CA ARG A 24 -3.20 1.50 -8.18
C ARG A 24 -2.78 2.39 -9.35
N GLU A 25 -2.74 1.84 -10.56
CA GLU A 25 -2.30 2.56 -11.76
C GLU A 25 -3.22 3.74 -12.09
N GLN A 26 -4.53 3.52 -11.97
CA GLN A 26 -5.57 4.52 -12.17
C GLN A 26 -5.51 5.65 -11.14
N ALA A 27 -5.28 5.32 -9.88
CA ALA A 27 -5.16 6.29 -8.79
C ALA A 27 -3.89 7.14 -8.98
N LEU A 28 -2.73 6.51 -9.19
CA LEU A 28 -1.46 7.19 -9.48
C LEU A 28 -1.57 8.10 -10.70
N HIS A 29 -2.17 7.60 -11.79
CA HIS A 29 -2.38 8.40 -12.99
C HIS A 29 -3.29 9.61 -12.76
N ARG A 30 -4.33 9.46 -11.93
CA ARG A 30 -5.27 10.54 -11.60
C ARG A 30 -4.73 11.52 -10.57
N MET A 31 -3.67 11.20 -9.84
CA MET A 31 -3.01 12.16 -8.94
C MET A 31 -2.53 13.41 -9.69
N ARG A 32 -2.31 13.34 -11.02
CA ARG A 32 -2.01 14.52 -11.86
C ARG A 32 -3.08 15.62 -11.82
N TYR A 33 -4.29 15.31 -11.37
CA TYR A 33 -5.39 16.27 -11.24
C TYR A 33 -5.44 16.94 -9.86
N GLN A 34 -4.62 16.50 -8.91
CA GLN A 34 -4.50 17.16 -7.61
C GLN A 34 -3.64 18.41 -7.75
N ALA A 35 -4.10 19.52 -7.16
CA ALA A 35 -3.28 20.71 -7.06
C ALA A 35 -2.07 20.42 -6.16
N PRO A 36 -0.84 20.66 -6.64
CA PRO A 36 0.34 20.47 -5.81
C PRO A 36 0.43 21.56 -4.75
N GLU A 37 0.97 21.22 -3.60
CA GLU A 37 1.32 22.19 -2.56
C GLU A 37 2.37 23.19 -3.08
N ALA A 38 2.30 24.41 -2.55
CA ALA A 38 3.18 25.50 -2.95
C ALA A 38 4.66 25.23 -2.63
N SER A 39 4.93 24.45 -1.57
CA SER A 39 6.30 24.11 -1.15
C SER A 39 6.42 22.67 -0.64
N CYS A 40 7.66 22.16 -0.59
CA CYS A 40 8.00 20.87 0.04
C CYS A 40 8.41 21.02 1.52
N SER A 41 8.29 22.23 2.11
CA SER A 41 8.92 22.59 3.38
C SER A 41 8.15 22.13 4.63
N HIS A 42 7.05 21.42 4.45
CA HIS A 42 6.21 20.89 5.52
C HIS A 42 6.00 19.39 5.35
N TYR A 43 5.56 18.73 6.42
CA TYR A 43 5.22 17.32 6.41
C TYR A 43 3.76 17.14 6.00
N ALA A 44 3.48 16.32 5.00
CA ALA A 44 2.11 15.93 4.64
C ALA A 44 2.07 14.41 4.46
N TYR A 45 1.26 13.73 5.27
CA TYR A 45 1.17 12.28 5.22
C TYR A 45 0.44 11.84 3.95
N THR A 46 1.06 10.95 3.18
CA THR A 46 0.45 10.39 1.96
C THR A 46 0.80 8.91 1.75
N ASN A 47 -0.23 8.08 1.71
CA ASN A 47 -0.12 6.66 1.33
C ASN A 47 0.33 6.49 -0.12
N PHE A 48 -0.28 7.27 -1.02
CA PHE A 48 0.03 7.19 -2.44
C PHE A 48 1.35 7.86 -2.84
N GLY A 49 1.85 8.82 -2.06
CA GLY A 49 3.19 9.37 -2.28
C GLY A 49 4.28 8.33 -2.06
N ILE A 50 4.20 7.57 -0.96
CA ILE A 50 5.09 6.43 -0.73
C ILE A 50 4.87 5.34 -1.80
N THR A 51 3.63 5.14 -2.23
CA THR A 51 3.31 4.17 -3.29
C THR A 51 3.95 4.51 -4.62
N GLU A 52 3.85 5.76 -5.07
CA GLU A 52 4.49 6.24 -6.29
C GLU A 52 6.00 6.09 -6.21
N ALA A 53 6.62 6.50 -5.10
CA ALA A 53 8.07 6.40 -4.91
C ALA A 53 8.57 4.96 -5.05
N ALA A 54 7.88 3.99 -4.45
CA ALA A 54 8.24 2.58 -4.52
C ALA A 54 8.00 1.96 -5.90
N VAL A 55 6.92 2.34 -6.60
CA VAL A 55 6.67 1.91 -7.99
C VAL A 55 7.74 2.49 -8.92
N ALA A 56 8.08 3.77 -8.78
CA ALA A 56 9.12 4.43 -9.57
C ALA A 56 10.50 3.79 -9.33
N ALA A 57 10.84 3.51 -8.07
CA ALA A 57 12.09 2.84 -7.72
C ALA A 57 12.16 1.43 -8.35
N ALA A 58 11.12 0.61 -8.22
CA ALA A 58 11.10 -0.73 -8.82
C ALA A 58 11.16 -0.68 -10.36
N LYS A 59 10.47 0.28 -10.97
CA LYS A 59 10.48 0.50 -12.42
C LYS A 59 11.88 0.84 -12.94
N ALA A 60 12.68 1.59 -12.19
CA ALA A 60 14.07 1.88 -12.55
C ALA A 60 14.95 0.62 -12.65
N TYR A 61 14.58 -0.45 -11.96
CA TYR A 61 15.21 -1.78 -12.04
C TYR A 61 14.46 -2.77 -12.95
N GLY A 62 13.50 -2.29 -13.76
CA GLY A 62 12.76 -3.14 -14.69
C GLY A 62 11.86 -4.18 -14.02
N THR A 63 11.42 -3.93 -12.78
CA THR A 63 10.66 -4.91 -12.00
C THR A 63 9.43 -4.27 -11.33
N THR A 64 8.62 -5.10 -10.68
CA THR A 64 7.50 -4.65 -9.86
C THR A 64 7.95 -4.43 -8.43
N TRP A 65 7.24 -3.60 -7.67
CA TRP A 65 7.49 -3.43 -6.24
C TRP A 65 7.47 -4.77 -5.50
N GLU A 66 6.50 -5.62 -5.84
CA GLU A 66 6.29 -6.88 -5.14
C GLU A 66 7.49 -7.81 -5.35
N THR A 67 7.99 -7.90 -6.59
CA THR A 67 9.20 -8.66 -6.92
C THR A 67 10.45 -8.03 -6.29
N ALA A 68 10.62 -6.71 -6.37
CA ALA A 68 11.76 -6.02 -5.78
C ALA A 68 11.84 -6.26 -4.26
N SER A 69 10.72 -6.14 -3.55
CA SER A 69 10.64 -6.38 -2.10
C SER A 69 10.98 -7.82 -1.75
N GLU A 70 10.46 -8.79 -2.51
CA GLU A 70 10.76 -10.20 -2.31
C GLU A 70 12.25 -10.50 -2.47
N GLU A 71 12.85 -10.04 -3.56
CA GLU A 71 14.24 -10.35 -3.92
C GLU A 71 15.26 -9.57 -3.08
N ARG A 72 14.99 -8.31 -2.79
CA ARG A 72 15.96 -7.41 -2.15
C ARG A 72 15.82 -7.30 -0.64
N LEU A 73 14.67 -7.68 -0.09
CA LEU A 73 14.40 -7.55 1.35
C LEU A 73 14.00 -8.89 1.98
N TYR A 74 12.95 -9.54 1.49
CA TYR A 74 12.37 -10.71 2.19
C TYR A 74 13.27 -11.94 2.11
N LYS A 75 13.79 -12.28 0.91
CA LYS A 75 14.70 -13.42 0.72
C LYS A 75 16.01 -13.29 1.50
N PRO A 76 16.76 -12.16 1.43
CA PRO A 76 17.99 -11.99 2.20
C PRO A 76 17.80 -12.13 3.72
N LEU A 77 16.64 -11.68 4.22
CA LEU A 77 16.31 -11.73 5.66
C LEU A 77 15.60 -13.03 6.08
N LYS A 78 15.42 -14.00 5.17
CA LYS A 78 14.71 -15.27 5.43
C LYS A 78 13.30 -15.06 5.99
N MET A 79 12.61 -14.04 5.48
CA MET A 79 11.22 -13.70 5.82
C MET A 79 10.25 -14.54 4.98
N ASN A 80 10.30 -15.87 5.15
CA ASN A 80 9.55 -16.83 4.32
C ASN A 80 8.03 -16.74 4.47
N SER A 81 7.56 -16.03 5.48
CA SER A 81 6.15 -15.76 5.75
C SER A 81 5.76 -14.32 5.39
N THR A 82 6.51 -13.62 4.54
CA THR A 82 6.21 -12.22 4.16
C THR A 82 5.95 -12.08 2.67
N SER A 83 4.92 -11.33 2.29
CA SER A 83 4.63 -11.03 0.88
C SER A 83 3.93 -9.68 0.70
N SER A 84 4.25 -9.01 -0.41
CA SER A 84 3.58 -7.80 -0.90
C SER A 84 2.48 -8.11 -1.93
N ARG A 85 2.11 -9.38 -2.12
CA ARG A 85 1.04 -9.80 -3.04
C ARG A 85 -0.17 -10.26 -2.25
N TYR A 86 -1.33 -9.74 -2.63
CA TYR A 86 -2.58 -10.10 -1.98
C TYR A 86 -3.00 -11.56 -2.24
N SER A 87 -2.72 -12.09 -3.43
CA SER A 87 -2.93 -13.52 -3.75
C SER A 87 -2.21 -14.45 -2.77
N ASP A 88 -1.01 -14.05 -2.32
CA ASP A 88 -0.22 -14.84 -1.38
C ASP A 88 -0.83 -14.76 0.03
N PHE A 89 -1.45 -13.64 0.38
CA PHE A 89 -2.24 -13.53 1.61
C PHE A 89 -3.46 -14.45 1.53
N GLU A 90 -4.23 -14.41 0.44
CA GLU A 90 -5.42 -15.26 0.27
C GLU A 90 -5.10 -16.75 0.31
N GLY A 91 -4.00 -17.16 -0.36
CA GLY A 91 -3.58 -18.55 -0.44
C GLY A 91 -3.05 -19.13 0.89
N ARG A 92 -2.79 -18.31 1.91
CA ARG A 92 -2.26 -18.81 3.20
C ARG A 92 -3.32 -19.55 3.99
N ALA A 93 -2.95 -20.75 4.46
CA ALA A 93 -3.73 -21.50 5.43
C ALA A 93 -3.74 -20.78 6.80
N ASN A 94 -2.58 -20.32 7.26
CA ASN A 94 -2.47 -19.53 8.48
C ASN A 94 -2.53 -18.03 8.13
N LYS A 95 -3.72 -17.44 8.25
CA LYS A 95 -3.95 -16.00 8.07
C LYS A 95 -5.00 -15.50 9.05
N ALA A 96 -4.81 -14.29 9.56
CA ALA A 96 -5.83 -13.59 10.32
C ALA A 96 -6.82 -12.92 9.37
N LEU A 97 -8.12 -13.08 9.63
CA LEU A 97 -9.18 -12.41 8.90
C LEU A 97 -9.68 -11.19 9.68
N ASN A 98 -10.10 -10.15 8.96
CA ASN A 98 -10.61 -8.92 9.58
C ASN A 98 -11.99 -9.14 10.17
N HIS A 99 -12.17 -8.82 11.45
CA HIS A 99 -13.46 -8.91 12.12
C HIS A 99 -14.00 -7.51 12.41
N VAL A 100 -15.32 -7.36 12.34
CA VAL A 100 -16.05 -6.16 12.73
C VAL A 100 -17.04 -6.51 13.82
N LEU A 101 -17.27 -5.59 14.76
CA LEU A 101 -18.26 -5.77 15.81
C LEU A 101 -19.66 -5.48 15.25
N VAL A 102 -20.51 -6.50 15.21
CA VAL A 102 -21.90 -6.39 14.76
C VAL A 102 -22.79 -6.95 15.87
N ASN A 103 -23.67 -6.11 16.40
CA ASN A 103 -24.62 -6.50 17.45
C ASN A 103 -23.94 -7.20 18.65
N GLY A 104 -22.77 -6.70 19.08
CA GLY A 104 -22.01 -7.27 20.20
C GLY A 104 -21.18 -8.51 19.88
N SER A 105 -21.18 -9.01 18.63
CA SER A 105 -20.37 -10.16 18.21
C SER A 105 -19.34 -9.79 17.15
N TRP A 106 -18.10 -10.27 17.30
CA TRP A 106 -17.05 -10.12 16.29
C TRP A 106 -17.30 -11.06 15.11
N THR A 107 -17.47 -10.50 13.91
CA THR A 107 -17.78 -11.28 12.70
C THR A 107 -16.88 -10.90 11.54
N HIS A 108 -16.42 -11.92 10.80
CA HIS A 108 -15.82 -11.72 9.48
C HIS A 108 -16.94 -11.52 8.45
N LYS A 109 -17.42 -10.28 8.35
CA LYS A 109 -18.58 -9.93 7.52
C LYS A 109 -18.21 -9.24 6.21
N PHE A 110 -17.14 -8.46 6.23
CA PHE A 110 -16.75 -7.64 5.08
C PHE A 110 -15.37 -8.05 4.60
N GLN A 111 -15.29 -8.42 3.33
CA GLN A 111 -14.05 -8.30 2.60
C GLN A 111 -14.01 -6.89 2.04
N ARG A 112 -13.02 -6.08 2.47
CA ARG A 112 -12.88 -4.72 1.94
C ARG A 112 -12.75 -4.82 0.42
N HIS A 113 -13.64 -4.16 -0.33
CA HIS A 113 -13.75 -4.24 -1.79
C HIS A 113 -12.61 -3.47 -2.50
N ARG A 114 -11.37 -3.69 -2.06
CA ARG A 114 -10.15 -2.95 -2.48
C ARG A 114 -9.14 -3.85 -3.21
N MET A 115 -9.63 -4.86 -3.92
CA MET A 115 -8.83 -5.88 -4.61
C MET A 115 -8.02 -5.40 -5.82
N HIS A 116 -8.04 -4.10 -6.12
CA HIS A 116 -7.28 -3.51 -7.21
C HIS A 116 -6.21 -2.52 -6.72
N SER A 117 -6.16 -2.31 -5.40
CA SER A 117 -5.17 -1.48 -4.75
C SER A 117 -4.00 -2.34 -4.32
N ARG A 118 -2.99 -2.43 -5.19
CA ARG A 118 -1.66 -2.93 -4.83
C ARG A 118 -0.90 -1.85 -4.02
N ARG A 119 -1.53 -1.33 -2.95
CA ARG A 119 -0.91 -0.38 -2.03
C ARG A 119 0.39 -0.99 -1.48
N GLN A 120 1.41 -0.17 -1.30
CA GLN A 120 2.65 -0.64 -0.67
C GLN A 120 2.48 -0.96 0.81
N GLU A 121 1.43 -0.42 1.44
CA GLU A 121 1.03 -0.77 2.81
C GLU A 121 0.49 -2.20 2.96
N CYS A 122 0.15 -2.89 1.87
CA CYS A 122 -0.45 -4.23 1.91
C CYS A 122 0.60 -5.34 1.98
N VAL A 123 1.52 -5.26 2.95
CA VAL A 123 2.44 -6.36 3.26
C VAL A 123 1.79 -7.30 4.28
N SER A 124 1.71 -8.58 3.96
CA SER A 124 1.34 -9.64 4.91
C SER A 124 2.60 -10.27 5.50
N SER A 125 2.62 -10.52 6.81
CA SER A 125 3.77 -11.10 7.51
C SER A 125 3.32 -11.90 8.75
N SER A 126 4.26 -12.59 9.41
CA SER A 126 4.05 -13.24 10.70
C SER A 126 5.05 -12.72 11.73
N VAL A 127 4.63 -12.63 12.99
CA VAL A 127 5.57 -12.53 14.11
C VAL A 127 6.30 -13.87 14.28
N LYS A 128 7.60 -13.83 14.56
CA LYS A 128 8.39 -14.99 14.99
C LYS A 128 8.64 -14.87 16.49
#